data_AF-A0A1U7MTK2-F1
#
_entry.id   AF-A0A1U7MTK2-F1
#
_cell.length_a   1.000
_cell.length_b   1.000
_cell.length_c   1.000
_cell.angle_alpha   90.00
_cell.angle_beta   90.00
_cell.angle_gamma   90.00
#
_symmetry.space_group_name_H-M   'P 1'
#
loop_
_entity.id
_entity.type
_entity.pdbx_description
1 polymer ?
#
loop_
_entity_poly.entity_id
_entity_poly.type
_entity_poly.pdbx_seq_one_letter_code
_entity_poly.pdbx_strand_id
1 'polypeptide(L)' 'MGHDIARAMAHHPPERAAEEIATHLRKFWDPRMRATILARVDRGEPMDDLLRAGVELLREGEIDPSEVRKPSGG' A
#
# COMPACT_ATOMS: atom_id res chain seq x y z
N MET A 1 2.66 9.67 7.43
CA MET A 1 2.28 8.33 7.93
C MET A 1 2.54 7.21 6.91
N GLY A 2 2.38 7.42 5.60
CA GLY A 2 2.74 6.38 4.60
C GLY A 2 4.25 6.28 4.25
N HIS A 3 5.03 7.34 4.46
CA HIS A 3 6.46 7.35 4.12
C HIS A 3 7.29 6.32 4.91
N ASP A 4 6.91 6.04 6.15
CA ASP A 4 7.63 5.06 6.98
C ASP A 4 7.46 3.62 6.44
N ILE A 5 6.31 3.33 5.81
CA ILE A 5 6.04 2.03 5.18
C ILE A 5 6.87 1.87 3.91
N ALA A 6 6.89 2.88 3.03
CA ALA A 6 7.70 2.85 1.80
C ALA A 6 9.19 2.66 2.11
N ARG A 7 9.71 3.36 3.13
CA ARG A 7 11.09 3.20 3.58
C ARG A 7 11.38 1.80 4.15
N ALA A 8 10.44 1.23 4.90
CA ALA A 8 10.59 -0.13 5.42
C ALA A 8 10.70 -1.17 4.29
N MET A 9 10.00 -0.96 3.18
CA MET A 9 9.95 -1.91 2.06
C MET A 9 10.99 -1.65 0.96
N ALA A 10 11.79 -0.59 1.06
CA ALA A 10 12.78 -0.20 0.05
C ALA A 10 13.91 -1.23 -0.18
N HIS A 11 14.01 -2.26 0.66
CA HIS A 11 14.98 -3.36 0.50
C HIS A 11 14.46 -4.49 -0.41
N HIS A 12 13.18 -4.47 -0.78
CA HIS A 12 12.57 -5.40 -1.72
C HIS A 12 12.62 -4.85 -3.16
N PRO A 13 12.52 -5.72 -4.18
CA PRO A 13 12.24 -5.29 -5.55
C PRO A 13 10.99 -4.40 -5.60
N PRO A 14 10.95 -3.38 -6.48
CA PRO A 14 9.89 -2.37 -6.48
C PRO A 14 8.49 -2.96 -6.67
N GLU A 15 8.33 -4.01 -7.46
CA GLU A 15 7.04 -4.69 -7.65
C GLU A 15 6.56 -5.32 -6.35
N ARG A 16 7.45 -6.07 -5.67
CA ARG A 16 7.14 -6.74 -4.40
C ARG A 16 6.91 -5.75 -3.27
N ALA A 17 7.67 -4.67 -3.24
CA ALA A 17 7.52 -3.62 -2.25
C ALA A 17 6.15 -2.91 -2.39
N ALA A 18 5.67 -2.71 -3.63
CA ALA A 18 4.34 -2.15 -3.88
C ALA A 18 3.22 -3.10 -3.42
N GLU A 19 3.32 -4.40 -3.71
CA GLU A 19 2.37 -5.42 -3.23
C GLU A 19 2.30 -5.49 -1.70
N GLU A 20 3.45 -5.42 -1.03
CA GLU A 20 3.50 -5.43 0.44
C GLU A 20 2.90 -4.18 1.05
N ILE A 21 3.13 -3.00 0.45
CA ILE A 21 2.47 -1.75 0.84
C ILE A 21 0.95 -1.88 0.68
N ALA A 22 0.48 -2.33 -0.48
CA ALA A 22 -0.95 -2.50 -0.76
C ALA A 22 -1.60 -3.43 0.28
N THR A 23 -0.94 -4.54 0.57
CA THR A 23 -1.36 -5.52 1.59
C THR A 23 -1.38 -4.91 3.00
N HIS A 24 -0.35 -4.16 3.38
CA HIS A 24 -0.27 -3.51 4.69
C HIS A 24 -1.38 -2.46 4.86
N LEU A 25 -1.59 -1.62 3.85
CA LEU A 25 -2.69 -0.65 3.84
C LEU A 25 -4.04 -1.37 4.00
N ARG A 26 -4.25 -2.48 3.31
CA ARG A 26 -5.51 -3.24 3.41
C ARG A 26 -5.72 -3.91 4.76
N LYS A 27 -4.66 -4.46 5.38
CA LYS A 27 -4.70 -5.15 6.68
C LYS A 27 -4.89 -4.18 7.85
N PHE A 28 -4.14 -3.08 7.85
CA PHE A 28 -3.99 -2.23 9.03
C PHE A 28 -4.74 -0.91 8.95
N TRP A 29 -5.14 -0.46 7.75
CA TRP A 29 -5.87 0.80 7.61
C TRP A 29 -7.38 0.58 7.45
N ASP A 30 -8.14 1.37 8.19
CA ASP A 30 -9.58 1.43 8.06
C ASP A 30 -10.02 1.88 6.65
N PRO A 31 -11.23 1.49 6.21
CA PRO A 31 -11.77 1.89 4.90
C PRO A 31 -11.69 3.42 4.64
N ARG A 32 -11.91 4.23 5.68
CA ARG A 32 -11.85 5.70 5.58
C ARG A 32 -10.44 6.21 5.28
N MET A 33 -9.41 5.64 5.92
CA MET A 33 -8.02 6.05 5.68
C MET A 33 -7.56 5.68 4.27
N ARG A 34 -7.99 4.50 3.77
CA ARG A 34 -7.75 4.07 2.40
C ARG A 34 -8.41 4.99 1.38
N ALA A 35 -9.67 5.38 1.62
CA ALA A 35 -10.35 6.37 0.79
C ALA A 35 -9.62 7.72 0.75
N THR A 36 -9.09 8.18 1.90
CA THR A 36 -8.31 9.42 1.97
C THR A 36 -7.05 9.36 1.11
N ILE A 37 -6.28 8.27 1.17
CA ILE A 37 -5.03 8.20 0.39
C ILE A 37 -5.28 8.01 -1.10
N LEU A 38 -6.32 7.28 -1.49
CA LEU A 38 -6.79 7.20 -2.88
C LEU A 38 -7.17 8.59 -3.42
N ALA A 39 -7.92 9.38 -2.64
CA ALA A 39 -8.28 10.73 -3.04
C ALA A 39 -7.06 11.65 -3.20
N ARG A 40 -5.98 11.44 -2.43
CA ARG A 40 -4.72 12.20 -2.60
C ARG A 40 -4.00 11.82 -3.90
N VAL A 41 -4.01 10.54 -4.26
CA VAL A 41 -3.51 10.07 -5.56
C VAL A 41 -4.29 10.71 -6.71
N ASP A 42 -5.63 10.67 -6.64
CA ASP A 42 -6.50 11.27 -7.67
C ASP A 42 -6.30 12.79 -7.81
N ARG A 43 -5.95 13.48 -6.71
CA ARG A 43 -5.61 14.92 -6.70
C ARG A 43 -4.22 15.24 -7.24
N GLY A 44 -3.40 14.22 -7.52
CA GLY A 44 -2.02 14.41 -7.95
C GLY A 44 -1.13 14.98 -6.84
N GLU A 45 -1.46 14.74 -5.57
CA GLU A 45 -0.61 15.19 -4.47
C GLU A 45 0.77 14.52 -4.54
N PRO A 46 1.85 15.24 -4.19
CA PRO A 46 3.18 14.67 -4.12
C PRO A 46 3.22 13.57 -3.04
N MET A 47 3.66 12.39 -3.45
CA MET A 47 3.94 11.26 -2.58
C MET A 47 5.05 10.41 -3.19
N ASP A 48 5.68 9.60 -2.35
CA ASP A 48 6.68 8.64 -2.74
C ASP A 48 6.17 7.68 -3.85
N ASP A 49 7.00 7.41 -4.85
CA ASP A 49 6.63 6.61 -6.04
C ASP A 49 6.24 5.18 -5.66
N LEU A 50 6.91 4.61 -4.66
CA LEU A 50 6.63 3.27 -4.18
C LEU A 50 5.31 3.24 -3.40
N LEU A 51 5.02 4.27 -2.61
CA LEU A 51 3.72 4.43 -1.96
C LEU A 51 2.60 4.58 -2.99
N ARG A 52 2.82 5.36 -4.07
CA ARG A 52 1.87 5.52 -5.17
C ARG A 52 1.56 4.17 -5.82
N ALA A 53 2.60 3.40 -6.17
CA ALA A 53 2.43 2.08 -6.77
C ALA A 53 1.59 1.14 -5.88
N GLY A 54 1.88 1.09 -4.57
CA GLY A 54 1.09 0.27 -3.65
C GLY A 54 -0.37 0.74 -3.47
N VAL A 55 -0.63 2.04 -3.56
CA VAL A 55 -2.00 2.58 -3.51
C VAL A 55 -2.78 2.28 -4.80
N GLU A 56 -2.13 2.29 -5.96
CA GLU A 56 -2.77 1.89 -7.23
C GLU A 56 -3.11 0.39 -7.25
N LEU A 57 -2.19 -0.48 -6.77
CA LEU A 57 -2.49 -1.91 -6.61
C LEU A 57 -3.69 -2.15 -5.65
N LEU A 58 -3.76 -1.37 -4.58
CA LEU A 58 -4.91 -1.40 -3.67
C LEU A 58 -6.22 -0.97 -4.34
N ARG A 59 -6.16 -0.01 -5.28
CA ARG A 59 -7.31 0.47 -6.06
C ARG A 59 -7.81 -0.59 -7.03
N GLU A 60 -6.91 -1.23 -7.76
CA GLU A 60 -7.23 -2.25 -8.76
C GLU A 60 -7.78 -3.53 -8.11
N GLY A 61 -7.49 -3.73 -6.82
CA GLY A 61 -7.92 -4.93 -6.11
C GLY A 61 -7.05 -6.14 -6.45
N GLU A 62 -5.88 -5.92 -7.08
CA GLU A 62 -4.83 -6.91 -7.29
C GLU A 62 -4.09 -7.22 -5.98
N ILE A 63 -4.87 -7.53 -4.93
CA ILE A 63 -4.35 -8.05 -3.68
C ILE A 63 -5.05 -9.37 -3.45
N ASP A 64 -4.29 -10.46 -3.43
CA ASP A 64 -4.82 -11.76 -3.05
C ASP A 64 -5.44 -11.66 -1.64
N PRO A 65 -6.77 -11.88 -1.48
CA PRO A 65 -7.42 -11.88 -0.18
C PRO A 65 -6.82 -12.90 0.81
N SER A 66 -6.14 -13.92 0.29
CA SER A 66 -5.40 -14.92 1.09
C SER A 66 -4.16 -14.32 1.76
N GLU A 67 -3.44 -13.43 1.08
CA GLU A 67 -2.28 -12.70 1.61
C GLU A 67 -2.69 -11.71 2.70
N VAL A 68 -3.90 -11.15 2.61
CA VAL A 68 -4.51 -10.31 3.65
C VAL A 68 -4.81 -11.09 4.93
N ARG A 69 -5.08 -12.40 4.84
CA ARG A 69 -5.42 -13.25 5.99
C ARG A 69 -4.22 -13.91 6.65
N LYS A 70 -3.07 -14.03 5.99
CA LYS A 70 -1.84 -14.54 6.61
C LYS A 70 -1.36 -13.53 7.66
N PRO A 71 -1.03 -13.93 8.90
CA PRO A 71 -0.31 -13.04 9.80
C PRO A 71 0.99 -12.63 9.08
N SER A 72 1.20 -11.33 8.90
CA SER A 72 2.50 -10.83 8.43
C SER A 72 3.54 -11.36 9.43
N GLY A 73 4.39 -12.27 8.94
CA GLY A 73 5.06 -13.28 9.74
C GLY A 73 5.83 -12.72 10.94
N GLY A 74 5.75 -13.47 12.04
CA GLY A 74 6.76 -13.58 13.08
C GLY A 74 7.27 -15.01 13.10
#